data_AF-A0A952B0Q2-F1
#
_entry.id   AF-A0A952B0Q2-F1
#
_cell.length_a   1.000
_cell.length_b   1.000
_cell.length_c   1.000
_cell.angle_alpha   90.00
_cell.angle_beta   90.00
_cell.angle_gamma   90.00
#
_symmetry.space_group_name_H-M   'P 1'
#
loop_
_entity.id
_entity.type
_entity.pdbx_description
1 polymer ?
#
loop_
_entity_poly.entity_id
_entity_poly.type
_entity_poly.pdbx_seq_one_letter_code
_entity_poly.pdbx_strand_id
1 'polypeptide(L)'
;MSWGFDRDKGIGYTRAEQPVWTNWLPVRIRAMVKAGDTLFVAGAPDILDSKDPYAAFEARKGARLIAVSAEDGKKLSETALEYPPVFDGMIAANGCLFASLRDGSVVCLAGNISTASRQ
;
A
#
# COMPACT_ATOMS: atom_id res chain seq x y z
N MET A 1 -26.52 24.24 -11.74
CA MET A 1 -25.16 24.68 -11.36
C MET A 1 -24.19 23.69 -12.00
N SER A 2 -23.37 24.12 -12.96
CA SER A 2 -22.54 23.23 -13.77
C SER A 2 -21.33 22.76 -12.96
N TRP A 3 -21.26 21.46 -12.69
CA TRP A 3 -20.08 20.79 -12.19
C TRP A 3 -19.11 20.60 -13.35
N GLY A 4 -18.01 21.35 -13.46
CA GLY A 4 -16.93 20.90 -14.35
C GLY A 4 -15.93 21.88 -14.97
N PHE A 5 -16.02 23.20 -14.78
CA PHE A 5 -14.95 24.11 -15.20
C PHE A 5 -14.44 24.90 -13.98
N ASP A 6 -13.12 24.91 -13.79
CA ASP A 6 -12.36 25.59 -12.70
C ASP A 6 -12.31 24.97 -11.29
N ARG A 7 -12.57 23.67 -11.13
CA ARG A 7 -12.13 22.95 -9.93
C ARG A 7 -11.13 21.87 -10.30
N ASP A 8 -9.95 21.93 -9.68
CA ASP A 8 -9.06 20.78 -9.60
C ASP A 8 -9.92 19.61 -9.14
N LYS A 9 -9.78 18.50 -9.84
CA LYS A 9 -10.89 17.57 -9.99
C LYS A 9 -11.37 17.06 -8.58
N GLY A 10 -10.57 17.17 -7.49
CA GLY A 10 -10.85 16.72 -6.11
C GLY A 10 -10.17 15.41 -5.67
N ILE A 11 -10.64 14.74 -4.61
CA ILE A 11 -10.19 13.38 -4.24
C ILE A 11 -11.26 12.39 -4.73
N GLY A 12 -10.95 11.50 -5.68
CA GLY A 12 -11.83 10.38 -6.06
C GLY A 12 -12.85 10.65 -7.19
N TYR A 13 -12.38 10.89 -8.42
CA TYR A 13 -13.13 11.32 -9.63
C TYR A 13 -14.26 10.45 -10.17
N THR A 14 -14.85 9.56 -9.37
CA THR A 14 -15.99 8.75 -9.83
C THR A 14 -16.97 8.35 -8.74
N ARG A 15 -16.78 8.74 -7.46
CA ARG A 15 -17.74 8.36 -6.41
C ARG A 15 -18.82 9.42 -6.20
N ALA A 16 -20.06 8.95 -6.13
CA ALA A 16 -21.22 9.76 -5.74
C ALA A 16 -21.20 10.13 -4.24
N GLU A 17 -20.49 9.35 -3.42
CA GLU A 17 -20.40 9.52 -1.97
C GLU A 17 -18.96 9.79 -1.53
N GLN A 18 -18.84 10.46 -0.38
CA GLN A 18 -17.55 10.69 0.28
C GLN A 18 -16.89 9.36 0.66
N PRO A 19 -15.55 9.27 0.68
CA PRO A 19 -14.87 8.08 1.18
C PRO A 19 -15.18 7.86 2.67
N VAL A 20 -15.30 6.60 3.09
CA VAL A 20 -15.47 6.23 4.51
C VAL A 20 -14.34 6.81 5.36
N TRP A 21 -13.12 6.75 4.85
CA TRP A 21 -11.94 7.42 5.40
C TRP A 21 -10.92 7.69 4.30
N THR A 22 -9.97 8.57 4.60
CA THR A 22 -8.78 8.83 3.78
C THR A 22 -7.58 9.03 4.69
N ASN A 23 -6.41 8.54 4.26
CA ASN A 23 -5.17 8.72 5.00
C ASN A 23 -3.98 8.88 4.05
N TRP A 24 -3.08 9.81 4.38
CA TRP A 24 -1.83 10.01 3.66
C TRP A 24 -0.78 9.07 4.24
N LEU A 25 -0.19 8.22 3.40
CA LEU A 25 0.85 7.28 3.79
C LEU A 25 2.18 7.69 3.15
N PRO A 26 3.32 7.50 3.84
CA PRO A 26 4.65 7.85 3.33
C PRO A 26 5.16 6.83 2.30
N VAL A 27 4.28 6.35 1.43
CA VAL A 27 4.52 5.33 0.40
C VAL A 27 3.82 5.73 -0.87
N ARG A 28 4.55 5.67 -1.99
CA ARG A 28 3.98 5.75 -3.33
C ARG A 28 3.38 4.40 -3.67
N ILE A 29 2.11 4.22 -3.31
CA ILE A 29 1.39 2.94 -3.39
C ILE A 29 1.42 2.43 -4.82
N ARG A 30 1.89 1.18 -4.98
CA ARG A 30 2.03 0.50 -6.27
C ARG A 30 1.21 -0.80 -6.35
N ALA A 31 1.02 -1.47 -5.21
CA ALA A 31 0.12 -2.60 -5.07
C ALA A 31 -0.63 -2.50 -3.73
N MET A 32 -1.84 -3.03 -3.69
CA MET A 32 -2.75 -2.96 -2.55
C MET A 32 -3.58 -4.24 -2.47
N VAL A 33 -3.78 -4.79 -1.28
CA VAL A 33 -4.71 -5.91 -1.07
C VAL A 33 -5.43 -5.77 0.28
N LYS A 34 -6.73 -6.01 0.30
CA LYS A 34 -7.50 -6.11 1.55
C LYS A 34 -7.61 -7.58 1.96
N ALA A 35 -7.26 -7.89 3.20
CA ALA A 35 -7.40 -9.22 3.78
C ALA A 35 -8.04 -9.10 5.18
N GLY A 36 -9.29 -9.55 5.32
CA GLY A 36 -10.07 -9.34 6.54
C GLY A 36 -10.19 -7.86 6.87
N ASP A 37 -9.83 -7.48 8.10
CA ASP A 37 -9.91 -6.11 8.61
C ASP A 37 -8.64 -5.29 8.37
N THR A 38 -7.70 -5.82 7.57
CA THR A 38 -6.45 -5.14 7.24
C THR A 38 -6.35 -4.86 5.74
N LEU A 39 -6.02 -3.62 5.39
CA LEU A 39 -5.58 -3.20 4.07
C LEU A 39 -4.06 -3.13 4.05
N PHE A 40 -3.44 -3.92 3.20
CA PHE A 40 -2.00 -3.89 2.95
C PHE A 40 -1.72 -3.04 1.71
N VAL A 41 -0.76 -2.14 1.81
CA VAL A 41 -0.28 -1.33 0.69
C VAL A 41 1.23 -1.42 0.62
N ALA A 42 1.79 -1.49 -0.58
CA ALA A 42 3.23 -1.45 -0.74
C ALA A 42 3.68 -0.63 -1.93
N GLY A 43 4.90 -0.10 -1.82
CA GLY A 43 5.52 0.72 -2.85
C GLY A 43 6.79 1.40 -2.38
N ALA A 44 7.36 2.22 -3.26
CA ALA A 44 8.55 3.00 -2.95
C ALA A 44 8.25 4.01 -1.81
N PRO A 45 9.22 4.31 -0.94
CA PRO A 45 9.04 5.34 0.06
C PRO A 45 8.77 6.71 -0.61
N ASP A 46 7.86 7.49 -0.02
CA ASP A 46 7.57 8.85 -0.48
C ASP A 46 8.62 9.82 0.06
N ILE A 47 9.85 9.66 -0.44
CA ILE A 47 11.01 10.50 -0.10
C ILE A 47 11.50 11.16 -1.39
N LEU A 48 11.93 12.42 -1.27
CA LEU A 48 12.66 13.16 -2.28
C LEU A 48 14.06 13.45 -1.75
N ASP A 49 15.07 12.79 -2.30
CA ASP A 49 16.47 13.01 -1.97
C ASP A 49 17.02 14.07 -2.94
N SER A 50 17.49 15.22 -2.44
CA SER A 50 17.96 16.32 -3.30
C SER A 50 19.22 15.98 -4.08
N LYS A 51 20.01 15.00 -3.61
CA LYS A 51 21.23 14.54 -4.28
C LYS A 51 20.96 13.42 -5.29
N ASP A 52 19.87 12.68 -5.12
CA ASP A 52 19.41 11.65 -6.05
C ASP A 52 17.86 11.63 -6.14
N PRO A 53 17.26 12.59 -6.87
CA PRO A 53 15.80 12.77 -6.89
C PRO A 53 15.01 11.56 -7.41
N TYR A 54 15.65 10.70 -8.21
CA TYR A 54 15.02 9.53 -8.81
C TYR A 54 15.17 8.24 -7.99
N ALA A 55 15.96 8.26 -6.90
CA ALA A 55 16.31 7.06 -6.14
C ALA A 55 15.10 6.22 -5.72
N ALA A 56 14.03 6.86 -5.24
CA ALA A 56 12.82 6.15 -4.83
C ALA A 56 12.06 5.56 -6.04
N PHE A 57 11.94 6.30 -7.14
CA PHE A 57 11.23 5.86 -8.35
C PHE A 57 11.93 4.68 -9.04
N GLU A 58 13.25 4.70 -9.03
CA GLU A 58 14.10 3.67 -9.61
C GLU A 58 14.39 2.51 -8.65
N ALA A 59 13.64 2.43 -7.54
CA ALA A 59 13.74 1.38 -6.52
C ALA A 59 15.08 1.29 -5.76
N ARG A 60 15.98 2.28 -5.90
CA ARG A 60 17.26 2.33 -5.15
C ARG A 60 17.10 2.56 -3.65
N LYS A 61 15.91 2.92 -3.18
CA LYS A 61 15.59 3.06 -1.74
C LYS A 61 14.71 1.91 -1.22
N GLY A 62 14.63 0.82 -1.97
CA GLY A 62 13.76 -0.32 -1.69
C GLY A 62 12.28 0.04 -1.68
N ALA A 63 11.52 -0.64 -0.82
CA ALA A 63 10.09 -0.40 -0.65
C ALA A 63 9.63 -0.62 0.79
N ARG A 64 8.39 -0.21 1.06
CA ARG A 64 7.72 -0.40 2.34
C ARG A 64 6.40 -1.10 2.08
N LEU A 65 6.12 -2.12 2.87
CA LEU A 65 4.78 -2.69 3.07
C LEU A 65 4.20 -2.04 4.33
N ILE A 66 3.01 -1.47 4.22
CA ILE A 66 2.27 -0.90 5.34
C ILE A 66 0.97 -1.66 5.51
N ALA A 67 0.70 -2.14 6.72
CA ALA A 67 -0.60 -2.66 7.12
C ALA A 67 -1.43 -1.52 7.72
N VAL A 68 -2.69 -1.42 7.30
CA VAL A 68 -3.62 -0.36 7.69
C VAL A 68 -4.93 -1.01 8.10
N SER A 69 -5.56 -0.50 9.16
CA SER A 69 -6.92 -0.90 9.54
C SER A 69 -7.89 -0.51 8.43
N ALA A 70 -8.69 -1.47 7.98
CA ALA A 70 -9.70 -1.24 6.96
C ALA A 70 -10.90 -0.43 7.49
N GLU A 71 -11.09 -0.39 8.81
CA GLU A 71 -12.19 0.31 9.47
C GLU A 71 -11.98 1.83 9.45
N ASP A 72 -10.77 2.28 9.80
CA ASP A 72 -10.49 3.70 10.10
C ASP A 72 -9.26 4.26 9.36
N GLY A 73 -8.56 3.45 8.57
CA GLY A 73 -7.36 3.88 7.85
C GLY A 73 -6.13 4.06 8.73
N LYS A 74 -6.15 3.62 9.99
CA LYS A 74 -5.01 3.75 10.91
C LYS A 74 -3.89 2.78 10.53
N LYS A 75 -2.65 3.26 10.47
CA LYS A 75 -1.46 2.42 10.27
C LYS A 75 -1.28 1.45 11.45
N LEU A 76 -1.17 0.16 11.16
CA LEU A 76 -0.97 -0.92 12.12
C LEU A 76 0.49 -1.35 12.21
N SER A 77 1.15 -1.52 11.06
CA SER A 77 2.55 -1.93 11.01
C SER A 77 3.23 -1.47 9.71
N GLU A 78 4.55 -1.58 9.69
CA GLU A 78 5.38 -1.34 8.51
C GLU A 78 6.50 -2.37 8.45
N THR A 79 6.83 -2.82 7.25
CA THR A 79 7.91 -3.77 6.98
C THR A 79 8.66 -3.34 5.73
N ALA A 80 9.99 -3.38 5.78
CA ALA A 80 10.82 -3.08 4.63
C ALA A 80 10.78 -4.24 3.62
N LEU A 81 10.79 -3.88 2.35
CA LEU A 81 11.00 -4.80 1.23
C LEU A 81 12.24 -4.35 0.46
N GLU A 82 13.05 -5.30 0.01
CA GLU A 82 14.25 -4.99 -0.77
C GLU A 82 13.89 -4.33 -2.11
N TYR A 83 12.82 -4.81 -2.76
CA TYR A 83 12.29 -4.26 -4.00
C TYR A 83 10.79 -3.96 -3.89
N PRO A 84 10.29 -2.91 -4.56
CA PRO A 84 8.86 -2.65 -4.65
C PRO A 84 8.13 -3.76 -5.42
N PRO A 85 6.84 -4.00 -5.11
CA PRO A 85 6.02 -4.90 -5.89
C PRO A 85 5.88 -4.39 -7.33
N VAL A 86 5.63 -5.31 -8.26
CA VAL A 86 5.06 -4.96 -9.57
C VAL A 86 3.68 -4.32 -9.38
N PHE A 87 3.20 -3.62 -10.41
CA PHE A 87 1.91 -2.95 -10.32
C PHE A 87 0.80 -3.98 -10.07
N ASP A 88 0.00 -3.75 -9.02
CA ASP A 88 -1.08 -4.65 -8.58
C ASP A 88 -0.62 -6.10 -8.29
N GLY A 89 0.67 -6.31 -8.00
CA GLY A 89 1.30 -7.61 -7.90
C GLY A 89 1.21 -8.31 -6.54
N MET A 90 0.17 -8.03 -5.75
CA MET A 90 0.02 -8.55 -4.38
C MET A 90 -1.27 -9.33 -4.19
N ILE A 91 -1.21 -10.42 -3.42
CA ILE A 91 -2.39 -11.22 -3.06
C ILE A 91 -2.24 -11.78 -1.64
N ALA A 92 -3.35 -11.92 -0.93
CA ALA A 92 -3.39 -12.60 0.36
C ALA A 92 -4.04 -13.98 0.22
N ALA A 93 -3.38 -15.02 0.72
CA ALA A 93 -3.90 -16.39 0.72
C ALA A 93 -3.29 -17.18 1.88
N ASN A 94 -4.08 -18.06 2.49
CA ASN A 94 -3.63 -18.98 3.53
C ASN A 94 -2.84 -18.32 4.68
N GLY A 95 -3.33 -17.19 5.19
CA GLY A 95 -2.67 -16.44 6.28
C GLY A 95 -1.35 -15.74 5.89
N CYS A 96 -1.02 -15.72 4.61
CA CYS A 96 0.19 -15.10 4.08
C CYS A 96 -0.15 -14.02 3.06
N LEU A 97 0.75 -13.05 2.94
CA LEU A 97 0.75 -12.06 1.88
C LEU A 97 1.86 -12.42 0.88
N PHE A 98 1.50 -12.53 -0.39
CA PHE A 98 2.43 -12.80 -1.48
C PHE A 98 2.59 -11.54 -2.33
N ALA A 99 3.82 -11.29 -2.79
CA ALA A 99 4.12 -10.17 -3.68
C ALA A 99 5.11 -10.59 -4.76
N SER A 100 4.80 -10.28 -6.02
CA SER A 100 5.76 -10.31 -7.13
C SER A 100 6.53 -8.98 -7.14
N LEU A 101 7.85 -9.03 -7.04
CA LEU A 101 8.71 -7.85 -6.90
C LEU A 101 9.34 -7.43 -8.24
N ARG A 102 9.77 -6.17 -8.33
CA ARG A 102 10.35 -5.59 -9.56
C ARG A 102 11.69 -6.18 -9.99
N ASP A 103 12.38 -6.90 -9.12
CA ASP A 103 13.59 -7.67 -9.44
C ASP A 103 13.29 -9.06 -10.05
N GLY A 104 12.00 -9.43 -10.15
CA GLY A 104 11.55 -10.72 -10.67
C GLY A 104 11.36 -11.79 -9.59
N SER A 105 11.64 -11.49 -8.33
CA SER A 105 11.40 -12.42 -7.22
C SER A 105 9.94 -12.46 -6.78
N VAL A 106 9.55 -13.52 -6.08
CA VAL A 106 8.27 -13.63 -5.37
C VAL A 106 8.57 -13.85 -3.90
N VAL A 107 7.96 -13.04 -3.04
CA VAL A 107 8.12 -13.16 -1.58
C VAL A 107 6.81 -13.61 -0.92
N CYS A 108 6.95 -14.35 0.18
CA CYS A 108 5.86 -14.74 1.08
C CYS A 108 6.11 -14.09 2.45
N LEU A 109 5.13 -13.35 2.93
CA LEU A 109 5.16 -12.64 4.20
C LEU A 109 4.07 -13.26 5.08
N ALA A 110 4.48 -14.21 5.91
CA ALA A 110 3.57 -14.89 6.83
C ALA A 110 3.18 -13.93 7.96
N GLY A 111 1.88 -13.88 8.27
CA GLY A 111 1.43 -13.24 9.49
C GLY A 111 1.85 -14.06 10.71
N ASN A 112 2.23 -13.41 11.80
CA ASN A 112 2.30 -14.09 13.10
C ASN A 112 0.86 -14.48 13.47
N ILE A 113 0.49 -15.73 13.19
CA ILE A 113 -0.73 -16.31 13.74
C ILE A 113 -0.42 -16.57 15.21
N SER A 114 -0.75 -15.62 16.10
CA SER A 114 -1.01 -16.00 17.48
C SER A 114 -2.22 -16.93 17.43
N THR A 115 -1.98 -18.22 17.59
CA THR A 115 -3.03 -19.18 17.88
C THR A 115 -3.67 -18.75 19.19
N ALA A 116 -4.69 -17.89 19.11
CA ALA A 116 -5.68 -17.84 20.16
C ALA A 116 -6.27 -19.25 20.20
N SER A 117 -5.94 -19.98 21.25
CA SER A 117 -6.54 -21.27 21.57
C SER A 117 -8.04 -21.14 21.38
N ARG A 118 -8.59 -21.78 20.35
CA ARG A 118 -10.00 -22.15 20.36
C ARG A 118 -10.16 -23.04 21.58
N GLN A 119 -10.91 -22.55 22.57
CA GLN A 119 -11.52 -23.41 23.58
C GLN A 119 -12.41 -24.45 22.89
#